data_AF-A0A6F9DVU7-F1
#
_entry.id   AF-A0A6F9DVU7-F1
#
_cell.length_a   1.000
_cell.length_b   1.000
_cell.length_c   1.000
_cell.angle_alpha   90.00
_cell.angle_beta   90.00
_cell.angle_gamma   90.00
#
_symmetry.space_group_name_H-M   'P 1'
#
loop_
_entity.id
_entity.type
_entity.pdbx_description
1 polymer ?
#
loop_
_entity_poly.entity_id
_entity_poly.type
_entity_poly.pdbx_seq_one_letter_code
_entity_poly.pdbx_strand_id
1 'polypeptide(L)'
;MVTSLVTLIVGAMSGSYGDEILPASCLNIPYGVLPIYYLLKFLTQPRHFPENRIYEKVKPNILDVLLALGLGIGLINNVIRGLGSLDSPFPLAQLYASEYEPYILHPTNFGKVWILFMLFVGRFLKIVLMFGLFQSNASWMLDWSIIYTAISVYGTYVHLIAQFCPGVEKMYQVPDEQTTFVIVVNLFLPVVALAVMLRSFLLVTKHKKIKR
;
A
#
# COMPACT_ATOMS: atom_id res chain seq x y z
N MET A 1 -7.76 -4.21 -6.74
CA MET A 1 -9.14 -4.74 -6.71
C MET A 1 -9.47 -5.39 -5.36
N VAL A 2 -8.80 -6.49 -4.97
CA VAL A 2 -9.08 -7.16 -3.67
C VAL A 2 -8.95 -6.22 -2.48
N THR A 3 -7.85 -5.46 -2.38
CA THR A 3 -7.61 -4.57 -1.24
C THR A 3 -8.73 -3.55 -1.08
N SER A 4 -9.12 -2.87 -2.15
CA SER A 4 -10.19 -1.87 -2.10
C SER A 4 -11.57 -2.48 -1.86
N LEU A 5 -11.83 -3.69 -2.35
CA LEU A 5 -13.07 -4.41 -2.06
C LEU A 5 -13.14 -4.83 -0.58
N VAL A 6 -12.03 -5.32 -0.02
CA VAL A 6 -11.96 -5.66 1.40
C VAL A 6 -12.13 -4.41 2.26
N THR A 7 -11.44 -3.31 1.95
CA THR A 7 -11.61 -2.06 2.71
C THR A 7 -13.00 -1.45 2.54
N LEU A 8 -13.63 -1.63 1.38
CA LEU A 8 -15.01 -1.23 1.13
C LEU A 8 -15.99 -2.03 1.98
N ILE A 9 -15.91 -3.36 1.95
CA ILE A 9 -16.80 -4.23 2.71
C ILE A 9 -16.61 -4.00 4.22
N VAL A 10 -15.36 -4.02 4.69
CA VAL A 10 -15.06 -3.79 6.12
C VAL A 10 -15.46 -2.38 6.54
N GLY A 11 -15.24 -1.37 5.69
CA GLY A 11 -15.69 0.01 5.93
C GLY A 11 -17.21 0.08 6.04
N ALA A 12 -17.95 -0.45 5.07
CA ALA A 12 -19.41 -0.48 5.08
C ALA A 12 -19.97 -1.20 6.32
N MET A 13 -19.38 -2.35 6.70
CA MET A 13 -19.81 -3.11 7.88
C MET A 13 -19.51 -2.41 9.21
N SER A 14 -18.42 -1.64 9.28
CA SER A 14 -17.99 -0.96 10.52
C SER A 14 -18.44 0.49 10.59
N GLY A 15 -18.95 1.06 9.49
CA GLY A 15 -19.40 2.44 9.37
C GLY A 15 -20.91 2.59 9.50
N SER A 16 -21.40 3.79 9.15
CA SER A 16 -22.81 4.18 9.25
C SER A 16 -23.80 3.30 8.48
N TYR A 17 -23.32 2.51 7.51
CA TYR A 17 -24.14 1.61 6.70
C TYR A 17 -24.10 0.15 7.20
N GLY A 18 -23.54 -0.11 8.39
CA GLY A 18 -23.43 -1.46 8.96
C GLY A 18 -24.78 -2.14 9.19
N ASP A 19 -25.82 -1.37 9.48
CA ASP A 19 -27.18 -1.86 9.71
C ASP A 19 -27.99 -2.06 8.40
N GLU A 20 -27.49 -1.54 7.27
CA GLU A 20 -28.15 -1.53 5.96
C GLU A 20 -27.39 -2.37 4.91
N ILE A 21 -26.71 -3.44 5.33
CA ILE A 21 -25.96 -4.28 4.40
C ILE A 21 -26.93 -5.05 3.49
N LEU A 22 -27.10 -4.54 2.27
CA LEU A 22 -27.92 -5.18 1.25
C LEU A 22 -27.36 -6.57 0.91
N PRO A 23 -28.21 -7.60 0.68
CA PRO A 23 -27.77 -8.91 0.20
C PRO A 23 -26.94 -8.85 -1.09
N ALA A 24 -27.15 -7.82 -1.92
CA ALA A 24 -26.35 -7.55 -3.11
C ALA A 24 -24.85 -7.35 -2.79
N SER A 25 -24.49 -6.89 -1.59
CA SER A 25 -23.10 -6.75 -1.14
C SER A 25 -22.37 -8.08 -1.10
N CYS A 26 -23.08 -9.21 -0.91
CA CYS A 26 -22.51 -10.56 -0.96
C CYS A 26 -21.98 -10.92 -2.37
N LEU A 27 -22.43 -10.24 -3.43
CA LEU A 27 -21.88 -10.42 -4.77
C LEU A 27 -20.41 -10.00 -4.86
N ASN A 28 -19.90 -9.21 -3.91
CA ASN A 28 -18.48 -8.86 -3.83
C ASN A 28 -17.61 -9.98 -3.25
N ILE A 29 -18.20 -10.98 -2.56
CA ILE A 29 -17.46 -12.06 -1.90
C ILE A 29 -16.66 -12.90 -2.91
N PRO A 30 -17.22 -13.37 -4.04
CA PRO A 30 -16.46 -14.09 -5.07
C PRO A 30 -15.27 -13.29 -5.61
N TYR A 31 -15.44 -11.97 -5.79
CA TYR A 31 -14.38 -11.08 -6.26
C TYR A 31 -13.27 -10.85 -5.22
N GLY A 32 -13.53 -11.11 -3.94
CA GLY A 32 -12.51 -11.18 -2.89
C GLY A 32 -11.82 -12.55 -2.82
N VAL A 33 -12.60 -13.63 -2.85
CA VAL A 33 -12.09 -15.01 -2.67
C VAL A 33 -11.27 -15.48 -3.86
N LEU A 34 -11.74 -15.27 -5.09
CA LEU A 34 -11.08 -15.79 -6.29
C LEU A 34 -9.65 -15.26 -6.45
N PRO A 35 -9.37 -13.95 -6.35
CA PRO A 35 -8.00 -13.49 -6.53
C PRO A 35 -7.09 -13.87 -5.36
N ILE A 36 -7.61 -14.04 -4.14
CA ILE A 36 -6.85 -14.60 -3.00
C ILE A 36 -6.46 -16.05 -3.31
N TYR A 37 -7.40 -16.86 -3.81
CA TYR A 37 -7.13 -18.23 -4.23
C TYR A 37 -6.04 -18.29 -5.31
N TYR A 38 -6.14 -17.49 -6.37
CA TYR A 38 -5.12 -17.43 -7.42
C TYR A 38 -3.77 -16.92 -6.90
N LEU A 39 -3.76 -15.95 -5.97
CA LEU A 39 -2.54 -15.48 -5.32
C LEU A 39 -1.88 -16.59 -4.50
N LEU A 40 -2.62 -17.32 -3.68
CA LEU A 40 -2.09 -18.45 -2.91
C LEU A 40 -1.55 -19.53 -3.85
N LYS A 41 -2.32 -19.88 -4.89
CA LYS A 41 -1.87 -20.82 -5.93
C LYS A 41 -0.55 -20.37 -6.55
N PHE A 42 -0.42 -19.10 -6.93
CA PHE A 42 0.82 -18.51 -7.48
C PHE A 42 1.98 -18.57 -6.48
N LEU A 43 1.75 -18.21 -5.21
CA LEU A 43 2.77 -18.25 -4.16
C LEU A 43 3.25 -19.68 -3.85
N THR A 44 2.38 -20.68 -3.99
CA THR A 44 2.71 -22.09 -3.76
C THR A 44 3.39 -22.79 -4.94
N GLN A 45 3.56 -22.15 -6.10
CA GLN A 45 4.24 -22.79 -7.22
C GLN A 45 5.72 -23.05 -6.90
N PRO A 46 6.25 -24.25 -7.21
CA PRO A 46 7.64 -24.58 -6.95
C PRO A 46 8.54 -23.66 -7.78
N ARG A 47 9.40 -22.91 -7.08
CA ARG A 47 10.35 -21.99 -7.72
C ARG A 47 11.68 -22.69 -7.87
N HIS A 48 12.17 -22.80 -9.09
CA HIS A 48 13.52 -23.28 -9.35
C HIS A 48 14.52 -22.17 -9.02
N PHE A 49 15.09 -22.24 -7.82
CA PHE A 49 16.23 -21.42 -7.46
C PHE A 49 17.51 -22.12 -7.94
N PRO A 50 18.41 -21.44 -8.66
CA PRO A 50 19.67 -22.06 -9.05
C PRO A 50 20.51 -22.37 -7.80
N GLU A 51 20.92 -23.63 -7.63
CA GLU A 51 21.61 -24.19 -6.46
C GLU A 51 22.99 -23.57 -6.17
N ASN A 52 23.69 -23.06 -7.20
CA ASN A 52 25.01 -22.45 -7.04
C ASN A 52 24.96 -20.94 -7.30
N ARG A 53 24.85 -20.15 -6.23
CA ARG A 53 25.19 -18.72 -6.25
C ARG A 53 26.26 -18.45 -5.20
N ILE A 54 27.42 -18.03 -5.67
CA ILE A 54 28.46 -17.45 -4.81
C ILE A 54 27.89 -16.14 -4.27
N TYR A 55 27.83 -16.02 -2.95
CA TYR A 55 27.26 -14.86 -2.27
C TYR A 55 28.27 -13.72 -2.26
N GLU A 56 28.20 -12.85 -3.27
CA GLU A 56 28.92 -11.59 -3.20
C GLU A 56 28.23 -10.64 -2.23
N LYS A 57 29.03 -9.99 -1.38
CA LYS A 57 28.55 -8.93 -0.48
C LYS A 57 28.03 -7.78 -1.34
N VAL A 58 26.72 -7.48 -1.25
CA VAL A 58 26.15 -6.33 -1.95
C VAL A 58 26.79 -5.07 -1.39
N LYS A 59 27.45 -4.32 -2.27
CA LYS A 59 27.83 -2.95 -1.97
C LYS A 59 26.57 -2.09 -2.10
N PRO A 60 26.22 -1.28 -1.07
CA PRO A 60 25.02 -0.47 -1.13
C PRO A 60 25.15 0.53 -2.28
N ASN A 61 24.22 0.46 -3.23
CA ASN A 61 24.10 1.46 -4.29
C ASN A 61 23.34 2.67 -3.72
N ILE A 62 23.68 3.89 -4.16
CA ILE A 62 22.99 5.10 -3.73
C ILE A 62 21.49 5.04 -4.03
N LEU A 63 21.12 4.39 -5.15
CA LEU A 63 19.71 4.14 -5.48
C LEU A 63 19.00 3.32 -4.40
N ASP A 64 19.66 2.27 -3.87
CA ASP A 64 19.04 1.40 -2.86
C ASP A 64 18.87 2.15 -1.53
N VAL A 65 19.79 3.06 -1.20
CA VAL A 65 19.67 3.96 -0.04
C VAL A 65 18.51 4.93 -0.24
N LEU A 66 18.40 5.59 -1.40
CA LEU A 66 17.30 6.51 -1.70
C LEU A 66 15.93 5.82 -1.69
N LEU A 67 15.85 4.61 -2.24
CA LEU A 67 14.62 3.80 -2.20
C LEU A 67 14.27 3.39 -0.77
N ALA A 68 15.25 2.99 0.04
CA ALA A 68 15.02 2.67 1.46
C ALA A 68 14.55 3.89 2.25
N LEU A 69 15.14 5.07 2.00
CA LEU A 69 14.69 6.34 2.58
C LEU A 69 13.26 6.68 2.16
N GLY A 70 12.92 6.51 0.88
CA GLY A 70 11.56 6.74 0.38
C GLY A 70 10.53 5.81 1.02
N LEU A 71 10.86 4.53 1.19
CA LEU A 71 10.03 3.59 1.95
C LEU A 71 9.91 4.00 3.42
N GLY A 72 10.99 4.50 4.02
CA GLY A 72 11.03 5.04 5.39
C GLY A 72 10.13 6.26 5.60
N ILE A 73 10.15 7.23 4.68
CA ILE A 73 9.21 8.36 4.68
C ILE A 73 7.77 7.84 4.59
N GLY A 74 7.56 6.85 3.72
CA GLY A 74 6.25 6.19 3.60
C GLY A 74 5.81 5.43 4.85
N LEU A 75 6.73 4.93 5.68
CA LEU A 75 6.43 4.31 6.97
C LEU A 75 5.93 5.37 7.96
N ILE A 76 6.63 6.49 8.07
CA ILE A 76 6.27 7.61 8.94
C ILE A 76 4.87 8.14 8.56
N ASN A 77 4.62 8.35 7.27
CA ASN A 77 3.31 8.80 6.78
C ASN A 77 2.17 7.83 7.18
N ASN A 78 2.38 6.52 7.04
CA ASN A 78 1.39 5.53 7.47
C ASN A 78 1.16 5.53 8.98
N VAL A 79 2.19 5.79 9.79
CA VAL A 79 2.06 5.89 11.24
C VAL A 79 1.24 7.12 11.63
N ILE A 80 1.56 8.30 11.08
CA ILE A 80 0.82 9.54 11.38
C ILE A 80 -0.67 9.37 11.03
N ARG A 81 -0.96 8.92 9.81
CA ARG A 81 -2.34 8.67 9.34
C ARG A 81 -3.02 7.61 10.17
N GLY A 82 -2.30 6.52 10.48
CA GLY A 82 -2.78 5.43 11.32
C GLY A 82 -3.17 5.88 12.72
N LEU A 83 -2.33 6.69 13.36
CA LEU A 83 -2.65 7.28 14.66
C LEU A 83 -3.88 8.20 14.57
N GLY A 84 -4.01 8.99 13.50
CA GLY A 84 -5.17 9.85 13.28
C GLY A 84 -6.46 9.04 13.12
N SER A 85 -6.37 7.90 12.43
CA SER A 85 -7.49 6.98 12.25
C SER A 85 -7.91 6.23 13.52
N LEU A 86 -7.00 6.13 14.51
CA LEU A 86 -7.22 5.52 15.82
C LEU A 86 -7.56 6.55 16.91
N ASP A 87 -7.88 7.79 16.52
CA ASP A 87 -8.27 8.87 17.42
C ASP A 87 -7.19 9.15 18.50
N SER A 88 -5.92 9.01 18.12
CA SER A 88 -4.76 9.23 18.99
C SER A 88 -4.66 10.70 19.44
N PRO A 89 -4.20 10.98 20.67
CA PRO A 89 -3.94 12.33 21.15
C PRO A 89 -2.69 12.98 20.52
N PHE A 90 -1.99 12.29 19.62
CA PHE A 90 -0.76 12.81 19.01
C PHE A 90 -1.04 14.03 18.11
N PRO A 91 -0.46 15.21 18.38
CA PRO A 91 -0.87 16.46 17.72
C PRO A 91 -0.78 16.43 16.19
N LEU A 92 0.30 15.87 15.64
CA LEU A 92 0.49 15.79 14.19
C LEU A 92 -0.51 14.84 13.52
N ALA A 93 -0.94 13.79 14.23
CA ALA A 93 -1.95 12.86 13.72
C ALA A 93 -3.33 13.51 13.69
N GLN A 94 -3.69 14.26 14.73
CA GLN A 94 -4.93 15.03 14.78
C GLN A 94 -4.96 16.11 13.71
N LEU A 95 -3.90 16.91 13.61
CA LEU A 95 -3.75 17.94 12.57
C LEU A 95 -3.89 17.35 11.17
N TYR A 96 -3.25 16.21 10.90
CA TYR A 96 -3.36 15.57 9.60
C TYR A 96 -4.79 15.10 9.31
N ALA A 97 -5.44 14.46 10.29
CA ALA A 97 -6.80 13.94 10.12
C ALA A 97 -7.84 15.06 10.00
N SER A 98 -7.69 16.20 10.68
CA SER A 98 -8.66 17.30 10.64
C SER A 98 -8.43 18.31 9.53
N GLU A 99 -7.17 18.67 9.23
CA GLU A 99 -6.85 19.77 8.31
C GLU A 99 -6.43 19.31 6.91
N TYR A 100 -5.79 18.13 6.82
CA TYR A 100 -5.24 17.65 5.54
C TYR A 100 -6.13 16.61 4.90
N GLU A 101 -6.52 15.58 5.64
CA GLU A 101 -7.29 14.47 5.13
C GLU A 101 -8.53 14.14 5.98
N PRO A 102 -9.54 15.05 6.01
CA PRO A 102 -10.79 14.88 6.77
C PRO A 102 -11.53 13.59 6.44
N TYR A 103 -11.35 13.05 5.24
CA TYR A 103 -11.97 11.81 4.79
C TYR A 103 -11.67 10.59 5.68
N ILE A 104 -10.58 10.61 6.45
CA ILE A 104 -10.28 9.58 7.46
C ILE A 104 -11.39 9.50 8.53
N LEU A 105 -12.05 10.61 8.81
CA LEU A 105 -13.11 10.75 9.82
C LEU A 105 -14.51 10.53 9.24
N HIS A 106 -14.62 10.19 7.94
CA HIS A 106 -15.90 10.01 7.28
C HIS A 106 -16.69 8.83 7.89
N PRO A 107 -18.01 8.97 8.10
CA PRO A 107 -18.84 7.97 8.80
C PRO A 107 -18.91 6.60 8.11
N THR A 108 -18.63 6.52 6.81
CA THR A 108 -18.54 5.24 6.08
C THR A 108 -17.33 4.38 6.47
N ASN A 109 -16.37 4.94 7.22
CA ASN A 109 -15.14 4.28 7.64
C ASN A 109 -14.25 3.72 6.51
N PHE A 110 -14.58 3.95 5.23
CA PHE A 110 -13.78 3.46 4.11
C PHE A 110 -12.34 4.00 4.16
N GLY A 111 -12.20 5.33 4.28
CA GLY A 111 -10.89 5.98 4.43
C GLY A 111 -10.15 5.47 5.67
N LYS A 112 -10.82 5.43 6.82
CA LYS A 112 -10.28 4.88 8.09
C LYS A 112 -9.70 3.48 7.91
N VAL A 113 -10.47 2.56 7.33
CA VAL A 113 -10.07 1.16 7.12
C VAL A 113 -8.92 1.04 6.13
N TRP A 114 -8.90 1.83 5.06
CA TRP A 114 -7.77 1.87 4.12
C TRP A 114 -6.46 2.29 4.80
N ILE A 115 -6.52 3.36 5.62
CA ILE A 115 -5.37 3.84 6.39
C ILE A 115 -4.86 2.77 7.37
N LEU A 116 -5.76 2.12 8.09
CA LEU A 116 -5.40 1.03 9.01
C LEU A 116 -4.78 -0.16 8.28
N PHE A 117 -5.35 -0.55 7.13
CA PHE A 117 -4.76 -1.59 6.28
C PHE A 117 -3.32 -1.23 5.90
N MET A 118 -3.09 0.03 5.51
CA MET A 118 -1.76 0.53 5.19
C MET A 118 -0.82 0.61 6.41
N LEU A 119 -1.33 0.95 7.59
CA LEU A 119 -0.58 0.95 8.85
C LEU A 119 -0.05 -0.44 9.21
N PHE A 120 -0.83 -1.50 8.98
CA PHE A 120 -0.42 -2.87 9.33
C PHE A 120 0.26 -3.58 8.17
N VAL A 121 -0.47 -3.82 7.08
CA VAL A 121 0.00 -4.61 5.93
C VAL A 121 1.00 -3.81 5.09
N GLY A 122 0.66 -2.55 4.76
CA GLY A 122 1.55 -1.69 3.99
C GLY A 122 2.90 -1.46 4.68
N ARG A 123 2.88 -1.27 6.01
CA ARG A 123 4.08 -1.16 6.84
C ARG A 123 4.93 -2.42 6.80
N PHE A 124 4.32 -3.58 7.02
CA PHE A 124 5.03 -4.86 6.98
C PHE A 124 5.74 -5.04 5.64
N LEU A 125 5.03 -4.80 4.53
CA LEU A 125 5.59 -4.91 3.18
C LEU A 125 6.75 -3.93 2.96
N LYS A 126 6.65 -2.67 3.40
CA LYS A 126 7.73 -1.69 3.31
C LYS A 126 8.98 -2.15 4.07
N ILE A 127 8.83 -2.69 5.28
CA ILE A 127 9.97 -3.19 6.07
C ILE A 127 10.64 -4.37 5.36
N VAL A 128 9.85 -5.32 4.85
CA VAL A 128 10.35 -6.47 4.07
C VAL A 128 11.11 -5.99 2.83
N LEU A 129 10.60 -4.99 2.11
CA LEU A 129 11.26 -4.41 0.93
C LEU A 129 12.55 -3.64 1.29
N MET A 130 12.54 -2.87 2.37
CA MET A 130 13.73 -2.18 2.88
C MET A 130 14.83 -3.18 3.23
N PHE A 131 14.48 -4.28 3.92
CA PHE A 131 15.42 -5.35 4.20
C PHE A 131 15.95 -6.00 2.91
N GLY A 132 15.05 -6.26 1.94
CA GLY A 132 15.40 -6.86 0.65
C GLY A 132 16.36 -6.02 -0.20
N LEU A 133 16.29 -4.68 -0.10
CA LEU A 133 17.19 -3.77 -0.86
C LEU A 133 18.67 -4.01 -0.54
N PHE A 134 18.99 -4.39 0.70
CA PHE A 134 20.36 -4.59 1.17
C PHE A 134 20.82 -6.07 1.14
N GLN A 135 19.98 -6.98 0.65
CA GLN A 135 20.29 -8.41 0.59
C GLN A 135 20.76 -8.85 -0.80
N SER A 136 21.83 -9.65 -0.86
CA SER A 136 22.45 -10.12 -2.12
C SER A 136 21.67 -11.17 -2.89
N ASN A 137 20.75 -11.89 -2.22
CA ASN A 137 19.99 -12.98 -2.81
C ASN A 137 18.50 -12.89 -2.46
N ALA A 138 17.89 -11.72 -2.63
CA ALA A 138 16.46 -11.53 -2.39
C ALA A 138 15.64 -11.95 -3.63
N SER A 139 15.63 -13.24 -3.97
CA SER A 139 14.82 -13.78 -5.08
C SER A 139 13.32 -13.53 -4.88
N TRP A 140 12.88 -13.45 -3.62
CA TRP A 140 11.52 -13.11 -3.21
C TRP A 140 11.19 -11.62 -3.39
N MET A 141 12.19 -10.75 -3.50
CA MET A 141 12.00 -9.29 -3.50
C MET A 141 11.12 -8.83 -4.65
N LEU A 142 11.30 -9.42 -5.84
CA LEU A 142 10.50 -9.08 -7.00
C LEU A 142 9.01 -9.34 -6.72
N ASP A 143 8.66 -10.51 -6.20
CA ASP A 143 7.25 -10.86 -5.94
C ASP A 143 6.62 -9.93 -4.91
N TRP A 144 7.32 -9.68 -3.80
CA TRP A 144 6.84 -8.76 -2.76
C TRP A 144 6.73 -7.33 -3.27
N SER A 145 7.64 -6.88 -4.14
CA SER A 145 7.58 -5.55 -4.74
C SER A 145 6.41 -5.40 -5.71
N ILE A 146 6.07 -6.44 -6.47
CA ILE A 146 4.90 -6.48 -7.36
C ILE A 146 3.62 -6.39 -6.53
N ILE A 147 3.51 -7.20 -5.47
CA ILE A 147 2.35 -7.19 -4.57
C ILE A 147 2.17 -5.80 -3.95
N TYR A 148 3.23 -5.24 -3.37
CA TYR A 148 3.17 -3.92 -2.74
C TYR A 148 2.84 -2.80 -3.74
N THR A 149 3.40 -2.86 -4.95
CA THR A 149 3.11 -1.91 -6.04
C THR A 149 1.65 -1.97 -6.44
N ALA A 150 1.10 -3.17 -6.65
CA ALA A 150 -0.31 -3.35 -7.00
C ALA A 150 -1.25 -2.80 -5.91
N ILE A 151 -0.93 -3.07 -4.64
CA ILE A 151 -1.67 -2.53 -3.49
C ILE A 151 -1.59 -1.00 -3.47
N SER A 152 -0.37 -0.44 -3.59
CA SER A 152 -0.14 0.99 -3.46
C SER A 152 -0.76 1.77 -4.60
N VAL A 153 -0.60 1.35 -5.86
CA VAL A 153 -1.16 2.07 -7.01
C VAL A 153 -2.68 2.05 -6.96
N TYR A 154 -3.27 0.86 -6.89
CA TYR A 154 -4.72 0.72 -6.99
C TYR A 154 -5.43 1.29 -5.77
N GLY A 155 -4.95 0.97 -4.57
CA GLY A 155 -5.62 1.40 -3.36
C GLY A 155 -5.45 2.89 -3.08
N THR A 156 -4.29 3.49 -3.40
CA THR A 156 -4.14 4.96 -3.36
C THR A 156 -5.07 5.62 -4.37
N TYR A 157 -5.20 5.08 -5.58
CA TYR A 157 -6.11 5.64 -6.59
C TYR A 157 -7.56 5.68 -6.12
N VAL A 158 -8.09 4.55 -5.62
CA VAL A 158 -9.47 4.47 -5.13
C VAL A 158 -9.69 5.39 -3.93
N HIS A 159 -8.74 5.41 -2.99
CA HIS A 159 -8.81 6.25 -1.80
C HIS A 159 -8.76 7.74 -2.13
N LEU A 160 -7.86 8.14 -3.03
CA LEU A 160 -7.69 9.54 -3.43
C LEU A 160 -8.93 10.05 -4.18
N ILE A 161 -9.51 9.26 -5.09
CA ILE A 161 -10.71 9.68 -5.84
C ILE A 161 -11.88 9.92 -4.91
N ALA A 162 -12.09 9.07 -3.91
CA ALA A 162 -13.21 9.19 -2.99
C ALA A 162 -13.21 10.54 -2.26
N GLN A 163 -12.03 11.12 -2.00
CA GLN A 163 -11.88 12.42 -1.33
C GLN A 163 -12.38 13.61 -2.17
N PHE A 164 -12.43 13.45 -3.50
CA PHE A 164 -12.87 14.49 -4.44
C PHE A 164 -14.23 14.17 -5.06
N CYS A 165 -14.90 13.11 -4.61
CA CYS A 165 -16.22 12.75 -5.12
C CYS A 165 -17.27 13.76 -4.64
N PRO A 166 -18.12 14.30 -5.55
CA PRO A 166 -19.18 15.25 -5.18
C PRO A 166 -20.20 14.70 -4.17
N GLY A 167 -20.32 13.37 -4.05
CA GLY A 167 -21.19 12.72 -3.08
C GLY A 167 -20.67 12.71 -1.63
N VAL A 168 -19.43 13.13 -1.39
CA VAL A 168 -18.87 13.25 -0.03
C VAL A 168 -19.16 14.65 0.50
N GLU A 169 -19.62 14.74 1.75
CA GLU A 169 -19.90 16.03 2.38
C GLU A 169 -18.65 16.91 2.44
N LYS A 170 -18.82 18.22 2.23
CA LYS A 170 -17.71 19.17 2.09
C LYS A 170 -16.78 19.19 3.31
N MET A 171 -17.28 18.90 4.51
CA MET A 171 -16.46 18.83 5.73
C MET A 171 -15.48 17.64 5.74
N TYR A 172 -15.73 16.61 4.94
CA TYR A 172 -14.85 15.43 4.81
C TYR A 172 -14.01 15.45 3.53
N GLN A 173 -14.19 16.45 2.66
CA GLN A 173 -13.36 16.64 1.49
C GLN A 173 -12.03 17.28 1.88
N VAL A 174 -11.01 17.08 1.04
CA VAL A 174 -9.71 17.74 1.23
C VAL A 174 -9.88 19.25 1.00
N PRO A 175 -9.43 20.11 1.92
CA PRO A 175 -9.49 21.56 1.70
C PRO A 175 -8.68 21.98 0.47
N ASP A 176 -9.17 23.00 -0.25
CA ASP A 176 -8.55 23.49 -1.49
C ASP A 176 -7.07 23.85 -1.29
N GLU A 177 -6.75 24.49 -0.16
CA GLU A 177 -5.39 24.87 0.22
C GLU A 177 -4.43 23.68 0.38
N GLN A 178 -4.95 22.52 0.83
CA GLN A 178 -4.16 21.32 1.10
C GLN A 178 -4.16 20.31 -0.05
N THR A 179 -5.00 20.51 -1.07
CA THR A 179 -5.21 19.56 -2.17
C THR A 179 -3.90 19.14 -2.85
N THR A 180 -3.05 20.10 -3.21
CA THR A 180 -1.76 19.81 -3.86
C THR A 180 -0.87 18.96 -2.97
N PHE A 181 -0.78 19.30 -1.69
CA PHE A 181 0.04 18.57 -0.73
C PHE A 181 -0.45 17.13 -0.57
N VAL A 182 -1.76 16.94 -0.37
CA VAL A 182 -2.36 15.61 -0.19
C VAL A 182 -2.15 14.73 -1.43
N ILE A 183 -2.32 15.29 -2.63
CA ILE A 183 -2.06 14.56 -3.88
C ILE A 183 -0.60 14.15 -3.98
N VAL A 184 0.34 15.07 -3.76
CA VAL A 184 1.79 14.79 -3.85
C VAL A 184 2.20 13.70 -2.86
N VAL A 185 1.78 13.82 -1.60
CA VAL A 185 2.10 12.84 -0.55
C VAL A 185 1.49 11.47 -0.84
N ASN A 186 0.25 11.42 -1.35
CA ASN A 186 -0.39 10.14 -1.70
C ASN A 186 0.25 9.50 -2.94
N LEU A 187 0.65 10.29 -3.96
CA LEU A 187 1.31 9.78 -5.17
C LEU A 187 2.78 9.41 -4.97
N PHE A 188 3.44 9.97 -3.95
CA PHE A 188 4.82 9.60 -3.60
C PHE A 188 4.96 8.09 -3.33
N LEU A 189 4.03 7.50 -2.57
CA LEU A 189 4.05 6.09 -2.20
C LEU A 189 4.04 5.12 -3.40
N PRO A 190 3.09 5.21 -4.35
CA PRO A 190 3.08 4.33 -5.52
C PRO A 190 4.28 4.57 -6.45
N VAL A 191 4.80 5.80 -6.54
CA VAL A 191 6.02 6.09 -7.32
C VAL A 191 7.23 5.35 -6.73
N VAL A 192 7.42 5.42 -5.40
CA VAL A 192 8.50 4.68 -4.73
C VAL A 192 8.30 3.17 -4.89
N ALA A 193 7.07 2.67 -4.76
CA ALA A 193 6.76 1.25 -4.93
C ALA A 193 7.15 0.75 -6.35
N LEU A 194 6.75 1.49 -7.38
CA LEU A 194 7.10 1.23 -8.77
C LEU A 194 8.61 1.23 -8.99
N ALA A 195 9.33 2.20 -8.42
CA ALA A 195 10.78 2.27 -8.53
C ALA A 195 11.48 1.06 -7.91
N VAL A 196 11.01 0.60 -6.73
CA VAL A 196 11.52 -0.64 -6.08
C VAL A 196 11.25 -1.87 -6.95
N MET A 197 10.05 -1.97 -7.53
CA MET A 197 9.69 -3.08 -8.42
C MET A 197 10.55 -3.09 -9.68
N LEU A 198 10.72 -1.95 -10.35
CA LEU A 198 11.55 -1.82 -11.54
C LEU A 198 13.02 -2.18 -11.25
N ARG A 199 13.58 -1.67 -10.15
CA ARG A 199 14.93 -2.05 -9.69
C ARG A 199 15.06 -3.55 -9.53
N SER A 200 14.08 -4.19 -8.88
CA SER A 200 14.07 -5.64 -8.62
C SER A 200 13.98 -6.44 -9.93
N PHE A 201 13.14 -6.00 -10.87
CA PHE A 201 13.00 -6.63 -12.19
C PHE A 201 14.29 -6.55 -13.03
N LEU A 202 14.95 -5.39 -13.03
CA LEU A 202 16.22 -5.17 -13.75
C LEU A 202 17.34 -6.06 -13.21
N LEU A 203 17.40 -6.31 -11.90
CA LEU A 203 18.39 -7.22 -11.32
C LEU A 203 18.17 -8.67 -11.75
N VAL A 204 16.91 -9.14 -11.75
CA VAL A 204 16.57 -10.51 -12.18
C VAL A 204 16.92 -10.71 -13.66
N THR A 205 16.63 -9.74 -14.52
CA THR A 205 16.93 -9.82 -15.96
C THR A 205 18.43 -9.76 -16.25
N LYS A 206 19.20 -8.93 -15.52
CA LYS A 206 20.67 -8.89 -15.64
C LYS A 206 21.32 -10.23 -15.29
N HIS A 207 20.85 -10.90 -14.22
CA HIS A 207 21.35 -12.22 -13.84
C HIS A 207 21.06 -13.30 -14.90
N LYS A 208 19.95 -13.22 -15.64
CA LYS A 208 19.67 -14.15 -16.74
C LYS A 208 20.59 -13.97 -17.94
N LYS A 209 21.02 -12.73 -18.24
CA LYS A 209 21.93 -12.44 -19.37
C LYS A 209 23.36 -12.92 -19.12
N ILE A 210 23.85 -12.89 -17.88
CA ILE A 210 25.22 -13.32 -17.53
C ILE A 210 25.38 -14.85 -17.57
N LYS A 211 24.28 -15.60 -17.49
CA LYS A 211 24.27 -17.08 -17.51
C LYS A 211 24.09 -17.70 -18.91
N ARG A 212 23.96 -16.88 -19.97
CA ARG A 212 23.92 -17.33 -21.37
C ARG A 212 25.24 -16.97 -22.03
#